data_AF-A0A847VTN4-F1
#
_entry.id   AF-A0A847VTN4-F1
#
_cell.length_a   1.000
_cell.length_b   1.000
_cell.length_c   1.000
_cell.angle_alpha   90.00
_cell.angle_beta   90.00
_cell.angle_gamma   90.00
#
_symmetry.space_group_name_H-M   'P 1'
#
loop_
_entity.id
_entity.type
_entity.pdbx_description
1 polymer ?
#
loop_
_entity_poly.entity_id
_entity_poly.type
_entity_poly.pdbx_seq_one_letter_code
_entity_poly.pdbx_strand_id
1 'polypeptide(L)'
;NVANIVPRSKEPKEHPDIISALEYAVKVLKVENIVVCGHSNCGGCGAMMQIHDYEETLPYTTEWIKQSVILAESIKERYSDLAEDKQLEMLEKVNVLQQLDNLMTYPFVIEKVVTGELNVLGFYFDFATGIISECKYDKDISEFLQLIVDSKQKALESL
;
A
#
# COMPACT_ATOMS: atom_id res chain seq x y z
N ASN A 1 5.54 -1.73 9.78
CA ASN A 1 4.86 -3.05 9.77
C ASN A 1 5.33 -3.82 8.53
N VAL A 2 4.91 -5.08 8.34
CA VAL A 2 5.28 -5.86 7.15
C VAL A 2 4.66 -5.22 5.90
N ALA A 3 5.47 -5.03 4.85
CA ALA A 3 5.06 -4.41 3.58
C ALA A 3 4.49 -2.98 3.71
N ASN A 4 4.84 -2.24 4.77
CA ASN A 4 4.48 -0.83 4.97
C ASN A 4 2.99 -0.51 4.72
N ILE A 5 2.10 -1.46 5.02
CA ILE A 5 0.67 -1.38 4.74
C ILE A 5 0.00 -0.41 5.71
N VAL A 6 -0.89 0.43 5.18
CA VAL A 6 -1.80 1.30 5.93
C VAL A 6 -3.22 0.76 5.69
N PRO A 7 -3.92 0.28 6.73
CA PRO A 7 -5.29 -0.20 6.57
C PRO A 7 -6.25 0.91 6.11
N ARG A 8 -7.39 0.53 5.54
CA ARG A 8 -8.43 1.50 5.17
C ARG A 8 -9.23 1.94 6.39
N SER A 9 -9.78 3.15 6.37
CA SER A 9 -10.60 3.71 7.45
C SER A 9 -11.90 2.96 7.74
N LYS A 10 -12.29 1.97 6.92
CA LYS A 10 -13.43 1.07 7.14
C LYS A 10 -13.12 -0.05 8.14
N GLU A 11 -11.86 -0.37 8.37
CA GLU A 11 -11.41 -1.43 9.30
C GLU A 11 -10.63 -0.86 10.52
N PRO A 12 -11.01 0.30 11.10
CA PRO A 12 -10.09 1.01 11.98
C PRO A 12 -9.95 0.35 13.35
N LYS A 13 -10.93 -0.46 13.75
CA LYS A 13 -10.91 -1.20 15.01
C LYS A 13 -10.06 -2.46 14.94
N GLU A 14 -9.74 -2.93 13.74
CA GLU A 14 -8.95 -4.15 13.53
C GLU A 14 -7.44 -3.86 13.66
N HIS A 15 -7.03 -2.61 13.43
CA HIS A 15 -5.62 -2.20 13.45
C HIS A 15 -5.39 -0.92 14.26
N PRO A 16 -5.71 -0.93 15.58
CA PRO A 16 -5.64 0.26 16.43
C PRO A 16 -4.21 0.76 16.65
N ASP A 17 -3.21 -0.10 16.53
CA ASP A 17 -1.79 0.23 16.68
C ASP A 17 -1.32 1.21 15.58
N ILE A 18 -1.63 0.92 14.32
CA ILE A 18 -1.24 1.78 13.19
C ILE A 18 -2.05 3.08 13.20
N ILE A 19 -3.34 2.95 13.47
CA ILE A 19 -4.27 4.09 13.37
C ILE A 19 -4.09 5.05 14.53
N SER A 20 -3.80 4.57 15.73
CA SER A 20 -3.48 5.44 16.87
C SER A 20 -2.21 6.27 16.61
N ALA A 21 -1.17 5.67 16.03
CA ALA A 21 0.04 6.39 15.66
C ALA A 21 -0.24 7.48 14.60
N LEU A 22 -1.01 7.12 13.56
CA LEU A 22 -1.42 8.06 12.51
C LEU A 22 -2.28 9.20 13.05
N GLU A 23 -3.32 8.89 13.83
CA GLU A 23 -4.24 9.88 14.40
C GLU A 23 -3.51 10.84 15.32
N TYR A 24 -2.64 10.33 16.21
CA TYR A 24 -1.89 11.15 17.14
C TYR A 24 -0.91 12.08 16.41
N ALA A 25 -0.20 11.56 15.39
CA ALA A 25 0.71 12.36 14.57
C ALA A 25 -0.01 13.54 13.90
N VAL A 26 -1.20 13.30 13.34
CA VAL A 26 -1.95 14.35 12.63
C VAL A 26 -2.66 15.30 13.58
N LYS A 27 -3.40 14.80 14.56
CA LYS A 27 -4.28 15.63 15.40
C LYS A 27 -3.56 16.30 16.55
N VAL A 28 -2.55 15.64 17.14
CA VAL A 28 -1.87 16.13 18.34
C VAL A 28 -0.53 16.74 17.99
N LEU A 29 0.33 16.01 17.28
CA LEU A 29 1.65 16.49 16.91
C LEU A 29 1.63 17.48 15.73
N LYS A 30 0.55 17.48 14.93
CA LYS A 30 0.37 18.37 13.78
C LYS A 30 1.54 18.29 12.81
N VAL A 31 1.97 17.06 12.50
CA VAL A 31 3.05 16.85 11.53
C VAL A 31 2.65 17.43 10.18
N GLU A 32 3.61 18.03 9.48
CA GLU A 32 3.40 18.60 8.14
C GLU A 32 3.54 17.55 7.03
N ASN A 33 4.12 16.38 7.34
CA ASN A 33 4.43 15.36 6.35
C ASN A 33 4.19 13.95 6.91
N ILE A 34 3.50 13.13 6.13
CA ILE A 34 3.46 11.67 6.29
C ILE A 34 4.13 11.05 5.07
N VAL A 35 5.04 10.12 5.31
CA VAL A 35 5.74 9.38 4.26
C VAL A 35 5.39 7.90 4.36
N VAL A 36 4.88 7.33 3.28
CA VAL A 36 4.88 5.87 3.09
C VAL A 36 6.14 5.52 2.31
N CYS A 37 7.07 4.81 2.94
CA CYS A 37 8.30 4.39 2.30
C CYS A 37 8.27 2.87 2.06
N GLY A 38 8.19 2.48 0.80
CA GLY A 38 8.49 1.11 0.36
C GLY A 38 9.98 0.93 0.13
N HIS A 39 10.40 -0.28 -0.22
CA HIS A 39 11.80 -0.58 -0.46
C HIS A 39 12.00 -1.80 -1.36
N SER A 40 13.18 -1.90 -1.96
CA SER A 40 13.60 -3.04 -2.79
C SER A 40 13.64 -4.35 -2.01
N ASN A 41 13.34 -5.45 -2.69
CA ASN A 41 13.36 -6.82 -2.16
C ASN A 41 12.54 -6.96 -0.87
N CYS A 42 11.36 -6.35 -0.84
CA CYS A 42 10.45 -6.44 0.28
C CYS A 42 9.88 -7.84 0.41
N GLY A 43 10.34 -8.59 1.42
CA GLY A 43 9.86 -9.95 1.68
C GLY A 43 8.35 -10.05 1.90
N GLY A 44 7.71 -9.00 2.45
CA GLY A 44 6.25 -8.94 2.56
C GLY A 44 5.54 -8.83 1.21
N CYS A 45 6.11 -8.05 0.27
CA CYS A 45 5.61 -8.00 -1.10
C CYS A 45 5.87 -9.30 -1.85
N GLY A 46 7.04 -9.92 -1.64
CA GLY A 46 7.34 -11.25 -2.16
C GLY A 46 6.35 -12.31 -1.64
N ALA A 47 6.02 -12.27 -0.36
CA ALA A 47 5.02 -13.17 0.23
C ALA A 47 3.61 -12.93 -0.35
N MET A 48 3.23 -11.69 -0.68
CA MET A 48 1.96 -11.41 -1.38
C MET A 48 1.92 -12.06 -2.77
N MET A 49 3.04 -12.13 -3.49
CA MET A 49 3.12 -12.83 -4.77
C MET A 49 2.88 -14.33 -4.62
N GLN A 50 3.21 -14.93 -3.48
CA GLN A 50 3.16 -16.38 -3.25
C GLN A 50 2.31 -16.70 -2.01
N ILE A 51 1.18 -16.00 -1.85
CA ILE A 51 0.43 -15.96 -0.59
C ILE A 51 0.06 -17.36 -0.04
N HIS A 52 -0.31 -18.28 -0.93
CA HIS A 52 -0.71 -19.65 -0.58
C HIS A 52 0.43 -20.48 0.02
N ASP A 53 1.68 -20.18 -0.31
CA ASP A 53 2.85 -20.90 0.22
C ASP A 53 3.09 -20.58 1.71
N TYR A 54 2.50 -19.48 2.21
CA TYR A 54 2.69 -18.96 3.57
C TYR A 54 1.46 -19.08 4.46
N GLU A 55 0.30 -19.53 3.96
CA GLU A 55 -0.95 -19.62 4.73
C GLU A 55 -0.82 -20.48 6.00
N GLU A 56 -0.20 -21.66 5.88
CA GLU A 56 -0.05 -22.58 7.02
C GLU A 56 1.09 -22.19 7.96
N THR A 57 2.18 -21.65 7.42
CA THR A 57 3.42 -21.40 8.18
C THR A 57 3.44 -20.03 8.85
N LEU A 58 2.75 -19.03 8.28
CA LEU A 58 2.70 -17.65 8.75
C LEU A 58 1.27 -17.08 8.77
N PRO A 59 0.30 -17.73 9.43
CA PRO A 59 -1.13 -17.38 9.31
C PRO A 59 -1.43 -15.91 9.68
N TYR A 60 -0.76 -15.35 10.69
CA TYR A 60 -0.95 -13.94 11.07
C TYR A 60 -0.35 -12.96 10.06
N THR A 61 0.78 -13.30 9.44
CA THR A 61 1.39 -12.46 8.40
C THR A 61 0.59 -12.53 7.13
N THR A 62 0.12 -13.72 6.75
CA THR A 62 -0.78 -13.93 5.61
C THR A 62 -2.07 -13.13 5.80
N GLU A 63 -2.69 -13.21 6.98
CA GLU A 63 -3.87 -12.39 7.33
C GLU A 63 -3.58 -10.89 7.22
N TRP A 64 -2.40 -10.44 7.65
CA TRP A 64 -1.99 -9.05 7.56
C TRP A 64 -1.81 -8.58 6.10
N ILE A 65 -1.03 -9.30 5.30
CA ILE A 65 -0.67 -8.86 3.94
C ILE A 65 -1.80 -9.09 2.93
N LYS A 66 -2.81 -9.92 3.23
CA LYS A 66 -3.96 -10.16 2.34
C LYS A 66 -4.72 -8.88 1.96
N GLN A 67 -4.65 -7.86 2.81
CA GLN A 67 -5.26 -6.54 2.55
C GLN A 67 -4.81 -5.92 1.22
N SER A 68 -3.60 -6.27 0.75
CA SER A 68 -3.00 -5.78 -0.50
C SER A 68 -2.73 -6.88 -1.54
N VAL A 69 -3.18 -8.13 -1.32
CA VAL A 69 -2.84 -9.28 -2.20
C VAL A 69 -3.34 -9.11 -3.63
N ILE A 70 -4.50 -8.49 -3.81
CA ILE A 70 -5.07 -8.17 -5.11
C ILE A 70 -4.13 -7.35 -6.02
N LEU A 71 -3.22 -6.55 -5.44
CA LEU A 71 -2.20 -5.84 -6.20
C LEU A 71 -1.22 -6.83 -6.84
N ALA A 72 -0.81 -7.85 -6.08
CA ALA A 72 0.11 -8.87 -6.56
C ALA A 72 -0.54 -9.72 -7.65
N GLU A 73 -1.80 -10.14 -7.46
CA GLU A 73 -2.58 -10.85 -8.48
C GLU A 73 -2.71 -10.03 -9.77
N SER A 74 -3.07 -8.76 -9.65
CA SER A 74 -3.24 -7.85 -10.81
C SER A 74 -1.92 -7.61 -11.54
N ILE A 75 -0.79 -7.52 -10.82
CA ILE A 75 0.53 -7.37 -11.43
C ILE A 75 0.92 -8.66 -12.17
N LYS A 76 0.72 -9.82 -11.56
CA LYS A 76 0.99 -11.11 -12.20
C LYS A 76 0.18 -11.32 -13.47
N GLU A 77 -1.09 -10.94 -13.45
CA GLU A 77 -1.96 -11.03 -14.62
C GLU A 77 -1.53 -10.07 -15.73
N ARG A 78 -1.36 -8.78 -15.40
CA ARG A 78 -1.08 -7.73 -16.38
C ARG A 78 0.34 -7.78 -16.95
N TYR A 79 1.31 -8.22 -16.16
CA TYR A 79 2.73 -8.21 -16.49
C TYR A 79 3.32 -9.63 -16.46
N SER A 80 2.53 -10.62 -16.86
CA SER A 80 2.91 -12.04 -16.88
C SER A 80 4.17 -12.34 -17.70
N ASP A 81 4.48 -11.50 -18.70
CA ASP A 81 5.68 -11.62 -19.53
C ASP A 81 6.97 -11.05 -18.89
N LEU A 82 6.85 -10.31 -17.79
CA LEU A 82 8.01 -9.77 -17.06
C LEU A 82 8.63 -10.81 -16.13
N ALA A 83 9.94 -10.68 -15.90
CA ALA A 83 10.64 -11.46 -14.88
C ALA A 83 10.09 -11.16 -13.47
N GLU A 84 10.15 -12.15 -12.57
CA GLU A 84 9.56 -12.05 -11.23
C GLU A 84 10.15 -10.92 -10.39
N ASP A 85 11.45 -10.63 -10.53
CA ASP A 85 12.11 -9.52 -9.86
C ASP A 85 11.54 -8.17 -10.30
N LYS A 86 11.18 -8.04 -11.58
CA LYS A 86 10.51 -6.84 -12.12
C LYS A 86 9.06 -6.73 -11.70
N GLN A 87 8.33 -7.84 -11.67
CA GLN A 87 6.98 -7.85 -11.10
C GLN A 87 7.00 -7.45 -9.62
N LEU A 88 7.97 -7.94 -8.84
CA LEU A 88 8.14 -7.58 -7.44
C LEU A 88 8.49 -6.10 -7.26
N GLU A 89 9.44 -5.58 -8.03
CA GLU A 89 9.79 -4.15 -8.00
C GLU A 89 8.57 -3.26 -8.29
N MET A 90 7.73 -3.67 -9.25
CA MET A 90 6.47 -2.98 -9.54
C MET A 90 5.48 -3.07 -8.39
N LEU A 91 5.32 -4.25 -7.78
CA LEU A 91 4.44 -4.43 -6.61
C LEU A 91 4.85 -3.55 -5.45
N GLU A 92 6.14 -3.47 -5.15
CA GLU A 92 6.64 -2.63 -4.06
C GLU A 92 6.27 -1.15 -4.27
N LYS A 93 6.43 -0.64 -5.49
CA LYS A 93 6.11 0.76 -5.85
C LYS A 93 4.60 1.01 -5.86
N VAL A 94 3.82 0.11 -6.46
CA VAL A 94 2.36 0.25 -6.50
C VAL A 94 1.75 0.10 -5.11
N ASN A 95 2.29 -0.78 -4.26
CA ASN A 95 1.89 -0.93 -2.88
C ASN A 95 2.04 0.39 -2.11
N VAL A 96 3.15 1.12 -2.29
CA VAL A 96 3.31 2.46 -1.69
C VAL A 96 2.15 3.38 -2.07
N LEU A 97 1.81 3.46 -3.35
CA LEU A 97 0.75 4.32 -3.85
C LEU A 97 -0.63 3.90 -3.31
N GLN A 98 -0.93 2.59 -3.28
CA GLN A 98 -2.15 2.08 -2.67
C GLN A 98 -2.27 2.49 -1.19
N GLN A 99 -1.16 2.56 -0.45
CA GLN A 99 -1.19 2.99 0.94
C GLN A 99 -1.39 4.52 1.07
N LEU A 100 -0.94 5.32 0.10
CA LEU A 100 -1.31 6.74 0.03
C LEU A 100 -2.82 6.88 -0.18
N ASP A 101 -3.42 6.07 -1.07
CA ASP A 101 -4.88 6.05 -1.25
C ASP A 101 -5.60 5.65 0.05
N ASN A 102 -5.05 4.68 0.80
CA ASN A 102 -5.60 4.26 2.09
C ASN A 102 -5.53 5.38 3.13
N LEU A 103 -4.45 6.15 3.20
CA LEU A 103 -4.35 7.35 4.04
C LEU A 103 -5.45 8.37 3.69
N MET A 104 -5.74 8.54 2.39
CA MET A 104 -6.81 9.41 1.89
C MET A 104 -8.23 8.85 2.11
N THR A 105 -8.39 7.76 2.88
CA THR A 105 -9.70 7.31 3.38
C THR A 105 -10.03 7.85 4.77
N TYR A 106 -9.06 8.44 5.49
CA TYR A 106 -9.25 8.95 6.84
C TYR A 106 -9.67 10.43 6.83
N PRO A 107 -10.84 10.80 7.37
CA PRO A 107 -11.31 12.19 7.33
C PRO A 107 -10.34 13.21 7.92
N PHE A 108 -9.64 12.85 9.01
CA PHE A 108 -8.67 13.73 9.66
C PHE A 108 -7.37 13.92 8.85
N VAL A 109 -7.06 13.02 7.92
CA VAL A 109 -5.96 13.17 6.95
C VAL A 109 -6.44 14.04 5.80
N ILE A 110 -7.59 13.71 5.20
CA ILE A 110 -8.17 14.44 4.06
C ILE A 110 -8.31 15.92 4.38
N GLU A 111 -8.88 16.25 5.55
CA GLU A 111 -9.06 17.63 6.01
C GLU A 111 -7.74 18.41 5.94
N LYS A 112 -6.66 17.84 6.49
CA LYS A 112 -5.35 18.50 6.57
C LYS A 112 -4.61 18.57 5.24
N VAL A 113 -4.82 17.59 4.36
CA VAL A 113 -4.29 17.64 3.00
C VAL A 113 -4.98 18.75 2.20
N VAL A 114 -6.31 18.84 2.27
CA VAL A 114 -7.10 19.83 1.53
C VAL A 114 -6.82 21.26 2.01
N THR A 115 -6.56 21.47 3.31
CA THR A 115 -6.17 22.78 3.84
C THR A 115 -4.70 23.14 3.57
N GLY A 116 -3.90 22.21 3.03
CA GLY A 116 -2.48 22.39 2.79
C GLY A 116 -1.61 22.34 4.05
N GLU A 117 -2.16 21.84 5.16
CA GLU A 117 -1.45 21.67 6.43
C GLU A 117 -0.65 20.36 6.52
N LEU A 118 -0.94 19.39 5.65
CA LEU A 118 -0.32 18.07 5.64
C LEU A 118 -0.03 17.60 4.22
N ASN A 119 1.20 17.14 3.98
CA ASN A 119 1.60 16.44 2.76
C ASN A 119 1.62 14.92 3.00
N VAL A 120 1.16 14.16 2.01
CA VAL A 120 1.24 12.69 2.00
C VAL A 120 2.14 12.29 0.82
N LEU A 121 3.26 11.65 1.13
CA LEU A 121 4.35 11.39 0.19
C LEU A 121 4.63 9.88 0.10
N GLY A 122 4.85 9.38 -1.11
CA GLY A 122 5.27 8.00 -1.34
C GLY A 122 6.72 7.94 -1.77
N PHE A 123 7.56 7.21 -1.05
CA PHE A 123 8.97 6.99 -1.39
C PHE A 123 9.28 5.50 -1.60
N TYR A 124 10.32 5.25 -2.38
CA TYR A 124 10.89 3.93 -2.60
C TYR A 124 12.39 3.97 -2.33
N PHE A 125 12.85 3.10 -1.42
CA PHE A 125 14.25 2.98 -1.07
C PHE A 125 14.88 1.74 -1.70
N ASP A 126 15.85 1.93 -2.59
CA ASP A 126 16.63 0.84 -3.16
C ASP A 126 17.86 0.55 -2.27
N PHE A 127 17.88 -0.63 -1.66
CA PHE A 127 18.98 -1.06 -0.79
C PHE A 127 20.29 -1.30 -1.53
N ALA A 128 20.24 -1.73 -2.80
CA ALA A 128 21.44 -2.02 -3.57
C ALA A 128 22.19 -0.73 -3.93
N THR A 129 21.45 0.35 -4.22
CA THR A 129 22.03 1.64 -4.63
C THR A 129 22.08 2.66 -3.50
N GLY A 130 21.30 2.49 -2.44
CA GLY A 130 21.13 3.48 -1.38
C GLY A 130 20.31 4.71 -1.80
N ILE A 131 19.64 4.65 -2.95
CA ILE A 131 18.87 5.78 -3.51
C ILE A 131 17.44 5.73 -2.99
N ILE A 132 16.92 6.90 -2.59
CA ILE A 132 15.51 7.11 -2.33
C ILE A 132 14.92 7.87 -3.53
N SER A 133 13.89 7.30 -4.14
CA SER A 133 13.12 7.92 -5.21
C SER A 133 11.68 8.17 -4.79
N GLU A 134 11.08 9.23 -5.30
CA GLU A 134 9.66 9.51 -5.10
C GLU A 134 8.79 8.61 -5.97
N CYS A 135 7.82 7.93 -5.36
CA CYS A 135 6.75 7.22 -6.06
C CYS A 135 5.68 8.23 -6.47
N LYS A 136 5.44 8.35 -7.77
CA LYS A 136 4.40 9.24 -8.32
C LYS A 136 3.34 8.41 -9.01
N TYR A 137 2.11 8.91 -8.96
CA TYR A 137 1.09 8.49 -9.92
C TYR A 137 1.52 8.98 -11.30
N ASP A 138 1.73 8.03 -12.20
CA ASP A 138 1.72 8.29 -13.64
C ASP A 138 0.41 7.76 -14.24
N LYS A 139 0.23 7.97 -15.54
CA LYS A 139 -0.99 7.59 -16.24
C LYS A 139 -1.22 6.07 -16.18
N ASP A 140 -0.19 5.27 -16.37
CA ASP A 140 -0.29 3.81 -16.44
C ASP A 140 -0.61 3.22 -15.06
N ILE A 141 0.01 3.74 -14.01
CA ILE A 141 -0.25 3.36 -12.62
C ILE A 141 -1.64 3.81 -12.18
N SER A 142 -2.07 5.01 -12.57
CA SER A 142 -3.39 5.53 -12.21
C SER A 142 -4.50 4.69 -12.86
N GLU A 143 -4.35 4.36 -14.15
CA GLU A 143 -5.27 3.46 -14.86
C GLU A 143 -5.26 2.06 -14.22
N PHE A 144 -4.07 1.55 -13.85
CA PHE A 144 -3.95 0.25 -13.19
C PHE A 144 -4.67 0.20 -11.84
N LEU A 145 -4.45 1.17 -10.96
CA LEU A 145 -5.10 1.23 -9.65
C LEU A 145 -6.62 1.40 -9.77
N GLN A 146 -7.09 2.19 -10.75
CA GLN A 146 -8.53 2.36 -10.99
C GLN A 146 -9.18 1.03 -11.39
N LEU A 147 -8.53 0.23 -12.25
CA LEU A 147 -9.05 -1.09 -12.64
C LEU A 147 -9.18 -2.04 -11.44
N ILE A 148 -8.25 -1.97 -10.48
CA ILE A 148 -8.31 -2.77 -9.25
C ILE A 148 -9.47 -2.31 -8.37
N VAL A 149 -9.67 -1.00 -8.22
CA VAL A 149 -10.79 -0.43 -7.45
C VAL A 149 -12.13 -0.85 -8.06
N ASP A 150 -12.28 -0.73 -9.38
CA ASP A 150 -13.50 -1.11 -10.10
C ASP A 150 -13.79 -2.62 -9.97
N SER A 151 -12.74 -3.45 -10.02
CA SER A 151 -12.84 -4.90 -9.85
C SER A 151 -13.27 -5.28 -8.44
N LYS A 152 -12.69 -4.63 -7.41
CA LYS A 152 -13.12 -4.80 -6.00
C LYS A 152 -14.56 -4.38 -5.79
N GLN A 153 -14.99 -3.27 -6.40
CA GLN A 153 -16.35 -2.76 -6.23
C GLN A 153 -17.38 -3.67 -6.89
N LYS A 154 -17.12 -4.17 -8.11
CA LYS A 154 -17.96 -5.18 -8.78
C LYS A 154 -18.08 -6.47 -7.97
N ALA A 155 -16.98 -6.96 -7.40
CA ALA A 155 -17.00 -8.15 -6.55
C ALA A 155 -17.89 -7.94 -5.31
N LEU A 156 -17.82 -6.76 -4.69
CA LEU A 156 -18.68 -6.39 -3.56
C LEU A 156 -20.16 -6.27 -3.94
N GLU A 157 -20.48 -5.75 -5.12
CA GLU A 157 -21.85 -5.58 -5.62
C GLU A 157 -22.49 -6.89 -6.11
N SER A 158 -21.69 -7.95 -6.29
CA SER A 158 -22.13 -9.29 -6.71
C SER A 158 -22.44 -10.26 -5.55
N LEU A 159 -22.29 -9.78 -4.31
CA LEU A 159 -22.63 -10.49 -3.05
C LEU A 159 -23.96 -9.99 -2.49
#